data_AF-A0A1H8M227-F1
#
_entry.id   AF-A0A1H8M227-F1
#
_cell.length_a   1.000
_cell.length_b   1.000
_cell.length_c   1.000
_cell.angle_alpha   90.00
_cell.angle_beta   90.00
_cell.angle_gamma   90.00
#
_symmetry.space_group_name_H-M   'P 1'
#
loop_
_entity.id
_entity.type
_entity.pdbx_description
1 polymer ?
#
loop_
_entity_poly.entity_id
_entity_poly.type
_entity_poly.pdbx_seq_one_letter_code
_entity_poly.pdbx_strand_id
1 'polypeptide(L)'
;MNFNYQASLATDALVPTGKVSPIKQFSTNCMIKLSIRVMLLILLLITASLAHTANLLFKSNFGAGVSLTSPTGYYTNGAWQYLTGTDRETGYSWPVKALGANLSGIQLITSDPVDSSTIGNYITNEIRQVIGPKGDLVNELFHNVKIKGDLGQADSQAPLVINRPWTIGDVNDLYITYWFKYESDFPSKLTRDVPGAGWRDMFAFKTGGYLNDWRGDYRVSVVILKG
;
A
#
# COMPACT_ATOMS: atom_id res chain seq x y z
N MET A 1 7.77 -6.52 -5.49
CA MET A 1 7.75 -7.98 -5.32
C MET A 1 6.30 -8.41 -5.49
N ASN A 2 5.98 -9.10 -6.59
CA ASN A 2 4.64 -9.63 -6.85
C ASN A 2 4.37 -10.78 -5.89
N PHE A 3 3.25 -10.74 -5.16
CA PHE A 3 2.60 -11.94 -4.67
C PHE A 3 1.27 -12.08 -5.42
N ASN A 4 1.33 -12.81 -6.53
CA ASN A 4 0.14 -13.47 -7.07
C ASN A 4 -0.14 -14.65 -6.14
N TYR A 5 -1.18 -14.57 -5.32
CA TYR A 5 -1.80 -15.79 -4.79
C TYR A 5 -2.73 -16.34 -5.88
N GLN A 6 -2.17 -17.19 -6.73
CA GLN A 6 -2.92 -18.31 -7.28
C GLN A 6 -2.20 -19.57 -6.81
N ALA A 7 -2.88 -20.36 -6.00
CA ALA A 7 -2.47 -21.71 -5.66
C ALA A 7 -3.64 -22.66 -5.91
N SER A 8 -3.45 -23.52 -6.91
CA SER A 8 -3.92 -24.90 -7.02
C SER A 8 -3.69 -25.31 -8.48
N LEU A 9 -2.97 -26.37 -8.86
CA LEU A 9 -2.29 -27.44 -8.13
C LEU A 9 -1.19 -27.99 -9.06
N ALA A 10 -0.19 -28.62 -8.45
CA ALA A 10 1.02 -29.18 -9.05
C ALA A 10 0.77 -30.22 -10.16
N THR A 11 1.68 -30.31 -11.13
CA THR A 11 2.73 -31.37 -11.16
C THR A 11 3.67 -31.21 -12.36
N ASP A 12 4.89 -31.69 -12.15
CA ASP A 12 6.11 -31.48 -12.91
C ASP A 12 6.19 -32.14 -14.31
N ALA A 13 6.83 -31.40 -15.21
CA ALA A 13 7.98 -31.74 -16.07
C ALA A 13 7.96 -32.89 -17.14
N LEU A 14 8.40 -32.45 -18.34
CA LEU A 14 9.29 -33.08 -19.34
C LEU A 14 8.74 -33.95 -20.50
N VAL A 15 8.88 -33.37 -21.70
CA VAL A 15 9.33 -33.85 -23.05
C VAL A 15 9.05 -35.32 -23.48
N PRO A 16 8.56 -35.55 -24.72
CA PRO A 16 8.20 -36.87 -25.22
C PRO A 16 9.39 -37.64 -25.82
N THR A 17 9.60 -38.89 -25.38
CA THR A 17 10.31 -39.92 -26.15
C THR A 17 9.46 -41.17 -26.22
N GLY A 18 9.28 -41.69 -27.43
CA GLY A 18 8.16 -42.56 -27.80
C GLY A 18 8.15 -43.98 -27.26
N LYS A 19 6.96 -44.57 -27.33
CA LYS A 19 6.67 -45.90 -27.89
C LYS A 19 5.15 -46.02 -28.06
N VAL A 20 4.74 -46.34 -29.28
CA VAL A 20 3.35 -46.65 -29.61
C VAL A 20 2.96 -47.96 -28.92
N SER A 21 1.82 -47.99 -28.24
CA SER A 21 1.15 -49.21 -27.79
C SER A 21 -0.36 -49.06 -28.00
N PRO A 22 -1.06 -50.15 -28.36
CA PRO A 22 -2.26 -50.05 -29.17
C PRO A 22 -3.48 -49.60 -28.37
N ILE A 23 -4.26 -48.72 -29.00
CA ILE A 23 -5.59 -48.31 -28.58
C ILE A 23 -6.48 -49.55 -28.53
N LYS A 24 -6.84 -49.99 -27.32
CA LYS A 24 -7.98 -50.90 -27.15
C LYS A 24 -9.24 -50.10 -27.41
N GLN A 25 -9.87 -50.39 -28.54
CA GLN A 25 -11.20 -49.93 -28.90
C GLN A 25 -12.18 -50.42 -27.82
N PHE A 26 -12.60 -49.52 -26.94
CA PHE A 26 -13.71 -49.79 -26.04
C PHE A 26 -15.01 -49.59 -26.82
N SER A 27 -15.81 -50.65 -26.86
CA SER A 27 -17.10 -50.69 -27.52
C SER A 27 -17.99 -49.53 -27.07
N THR A 28 -18.54 -48.81 -28.04
CA THR A 28 -19.71 -47.97 -27.91
C THR A 28 -20.84 -48.79 -27.31
N ASN A 29 -21.13 -48.56 -26.02
CA ASN A 29 -22.43 -48.70 -25.35
C ASN A 29 -22.27 -48.85 -23.83
N CYS A 30 -21.59 -47.90 -23.19
CA CYS A 30 -21.81 -47.67 -21.77
C CYS A 30 -22.47 -46.29 -21.63
N MET A 31 -23.80 -46.26 -21.74
CA MET A 31 -24.57 -45.13 -21.23
C MET A 31 -24.39 -45.13 -19.72
N ILE A 32 -23.40 -44.38 -19.25
CA ILE A 32 -23.21 -44.07 -17.84
C ILE A 32 -24.50 -43.36 -17.41
N LYS A 33 -25.39 -44.07 -16.72
CA LYS A 33 -26.51 -43.47 -16.00
C LYS A 33 -25.91 -42.62 -14.89
N LEU A 34 -25.57 -41.38 -15.22
CA LEU A 34 -25.22 -40.39 -14.23
C LEU A 34 -26.47 -40.17 -13.38
N SER A 35 -26.45 -40.70 -12.16
CA SER A 35 -27.53 -40.54 -11.20
C SER A 35 -27.84 -39.05 -11.05
N ILE A 36 -29.12 -38.69 -10.98
CA ILE A 36 -29.59 -37.33 -10.72
C ILE A 36 -28.89 -36.73 -9.48
N ARG A 37 -28.46 -37.56 -8.52
CA ARG A 37 -27.69 -37.14 -7.33
C ARG A 37 -26.26 -36.71 -7.65
N VAL A 38 -25.61 -37.30 -8.65
CA VAL A 38 -24.26 -36.92 -9.11
C VAL A 38 -24.33 -35.65 -9.97
N MET A 39 -25.37 -35.49 -10.79
CA MET A 39 -25.63 -34.21 -11.46
C MET A 39 -25.95 -33.08 -10.47
N LEU A 40 -26.72 -33.35 -9.41
CA LEU A 40 -26.96 -32.35 -8.36
C LEU A 40 -25.67 -31.98 -7.61
N LEU A 41 -24.78 -32.94 -7.34
CA LEU A 41 -23.50 -32.67 -6.67
C LEU A 41 -22.56 -31.82 -7.55
N ILE A 42 -22.51 -32.07 -8.85
CA ILE A 42 -21.74 -31.26 -9.80
C ILE A 42 -22.38 -29.86 -9.97
N LEU A 43 -23.72 -29.76 -9.96
CA LEU A 43 -24.42 -28.48 -10.01
C LEU A 43 -24.24 -27.66 -8.70
N LEU A 44 -24.11 -28.34 -7.55
CA LEU A 44 -23.75 -27.75 -6.24
C LEU A 44 -22.27 -27.38 -6.12
N LEU A 45 -21.37 -28.04 -6.86
CA LEU A 45 -19.95 -27.64 -6.94
C LEU A 45 -19.72 -26.49 -7.95
N ILE A 46 -20.67 -26.24 -8.84
CA ILE A 46 -20.69 -25.09 -9.77
C ILE A 46 -21.42 -23.88 -9.16
N THR A 47 -21.97 -23.97 -7.94
CA THR A 47 -22.37 -22.76 -7.20
C THR A 47 -21.11 -22.00 -6.81
N ALA A 48 -20.67 -21.19 -7.76
CA ALA A 48 -19.80 -20.05 -7.68
C ALA A 48 -18.95 -20.00 -6.41
N SER A 49 -17.64 -20.18 -6.58
CA SER A 49 -16.74 -19.24 -5.92
C SER A 49 -17.26 -17.85 -6.33
N LEU A 50 -18.10 -17.24 -5.51
CA LEU A 50 -18.34 -15.81 -5.54
C LEU A 50 -16.98 -15.22 -5.24
N ALA A 51 -16.15 -15.07 -6.28
CA ALA A 51 -14.95 -14.28 -6.23
C ALA A 51 -15.46 -12.89 -5.88
N HIS A 52 -15.46 -12.59 -4.58
CA HIS A 52 -15.81 -11.28 -4.07
C HIS A 52 -14.76 -10.34 -4.66
N THR A 53 -15.12 -9.71 -5.77
CA THR A 53 -14.24 -8.75 -6.42
C THR A 53 -14.21 -7.56 -5.49
N ALA A 54 -13.08 -7.37 -4.80
CA ALA A 54 -12.89 -6.24 -3.92
C ALA A 54 -13.13 -4.95 -4.72
N ASN A 55 -14.02 -4.09 -4.24
CA ASN A 55 -14.27 -2.80 -4.86
C ASN A 55 -13.05 -1.90 -4.64
N LEU A 56 -12.41 -1.45 -5.71
CA LEU A 56 -11.29 -0.52 -5.63
C LEU A 56 -11.79 0.82 -5.09
N LEU A 57 -11.41 1.12 -3.85
CA LEU A 57 -11.86 2.32 -3.14
C LEU A 57 -11.12 3.58 -3.58
N PHE A 58 -9.84 3.44 -3.89
CA PHE A 58 -8.98 4.55 -4.30
C PHE A 58 -7.74 4.01 -5.01
N LYS A 59 -7.26 4.75 -6.02
CA LYS A 59 -5.97 4.53 -6.67
C LYS A 59 -5.43 5.85 -7.19
N SER A 60 -4.17 6.15 -6.91
CA SER A 60 -3.47 7.25 -7.58
C SER A 60 -2.10 6.77 -8.03
N ASN A 61 -1.75 7.19 -9.24
CA ASN A 61 -0.43 7.08 -9.82
C ASN A 61 0.35 8.40 -9.65
N PHE A 62 -0.17 9.33 -8.82
CA PHE A 62 0.28 10.73 -8.73
C PHE A 62 0.42 11.38 -10.11
N GLY A 63 -0.49 11.01 -11.03
CA GLY A 63 -0.43 11.38 -12.43
C GLY A 63 -0.79 12.83 -12.70
N ALA A 64 -0.84 13.17 -13.99
CA ALA A 64 -1.31 14.46 -14.44
C ALA A 64 -2.66 14.82 -13.80
N GLY A 65 -2.75 16.04 -13.26
CA GLY A 65 -3.93 16.53 -12.54
C GLY A 65 -3.87 16.38 -11.02
N VAL A 66 -2.88 15.67 -10.47
CA VAL A 66 -2.56 15.67 -9.04
C VAL A 66 -1.46 16.70 -8.77
N SER A 67 -1.58 17.45 -7.68
CA SER A 67 -0.58 18.44 -7.25
C SER A 67 -0.39 18.47 -5.74
N LEU A 68 0.80 18.92 -5.32
CA LEU A 68 1.07 19.30 -3.93
C LEU A 68 0.75 20.78 -3.73
N THR A 69 0.09 21.10 -2.62
CA THR A 69 -0.06 22.50 -2.19
C THR A 69 1.25 23.03 -1.62
N SER A 70 1.35 24.36 -1.43
CA SER A 70 2.33 24.91 -0.50
C SER A 70 2.04 24.41 0.92
N PRO A 71 3.05 24.26 1.80
CA PRO A 71 2.79 23.91 3.19
C PRO A 71 2.05 25.04 3.92
N THR A 72 1.11 24.67 4.77
CA THR A 72 0.17 25.55 5.49
C THR A 72 -0.11 24.99 6.88
N GLY A 73 -0.88 25.73 7.72
CA GLY A 73 -1.24 25.24 9.05
C GLY A 73 -0.02 25.03 9.95
N TYR A 74 0.93 25.96 9.91
CA TYR A 74 2.16 25.91 10.70
C TYR A 74 1.83 25.90 12.19
N TYR A 75 2.52 25.04 12.90
CA TYR A 75 2.60 24.98 14.35
C TYR A 75 4.08 24.94 14.73
N THR A 76 4.40 25.02 16.02
CA THR A 76 5.78 25.19 16.50
C THR A 76 6.78 24.35 15.72
N ASN A 77 6.57 23.04 15.64
CA ASN A 77 7.51 22.08 15.04
C ASN A 77 6.95 21.41 13.78
N GLY A 78 6.21 22.15 12.95
CA GLY A 78 5.72 21.57 11.72
C GLY A 78 4.66 22.33 10.95
N ALA A 79 4.14 21.66 9.93
CA ALA A 79 3.10 22.16 9.03
C ALA A 79 2.38 20.99 8.35
N TRP A 80 1.41 21.32 7.50
CA TRP A 80 0.71 20.36 6.63
C TRP A 80 0.90 20.72 5.17
N GLN A 81 1.12 19.71 4.35
CA GLN A 81 1.11 19.82 2.90
C GLN A 81 0.09 18.86 2.31
N TYR A 82 -0.81 19.34 1.46
CA TYR A 82 -1.92 18.52 0.96
C TYR A 82 -1.69 18.08 -0.48
N LEU A 83 -2.24 16.92 -0.82
CA LEU A 83 -2.46 16.53 -2.22
C LEU A 83 -3.84 16.99 -2.66
N THR A 84 -3.92 17.50 -3.88
CA THR A 84 -5.17 17.97 -4.48
C THR A 84 -5.28 17.54 -5.93
N GLY A 85 -6.51 17.61 -6.46
CA GLY A 85 -6.79 17.38 -7.86
C GLY A 85 -7.20 15.94 -8.18
N THR A 86 -7.34 15.64 -9.47
CA THR A 86 -7.81 14.34 -9.96
C THR A 86 -6.73 13.72 -10.81
N ASP A 87 -6.38 12.49 -10.46
CA ASP A 87 -5.48 11.68 -11.28
C ASP A 87 -6.20 11.30 -12.57
N ARG A 88 -5.74 11.87 -13.69
CA ARG A 88 -6.42 11.71 -14.99
C ARG A 88 -6.42 10.27 -15.50
N GLU A 89 -5.45 9.46 -15.09
CA GLU A 89 -5.36 8.07 -15.56
C GLU A 89 -6.32 7.16 -14.78
N THR A 90 -6.40 7.36 -13.46
CA THR A 90 -7.20 6.49 -12.59
C THR A 90 -8.63 7.01 -12.35
N GLY A 91 -8.87 8.31 -12.58
CA GLY A 91 -10.14 8.99 -12.33
C GLY A 91 -10.42 9.31 -10.86
N TYR A 92 -9.54 8.93 -9.92
CA TYR A 92 -9.73 9.21 -8.50
C TYR A 92 -9.12 10.56 -8.12
N SER A 93 -9.73 11.22 -7.11
CA SER A 93 -9.33 12.54 -6.64
C SER A 93 -8.70 12.53 -5.26
N TRP A 94 -7.79 13.48 -5.05
CA TRP A 94 -7.31 13.91 -3.75
C TRP A 94 -8.13 15.13 -3.24
N PRO A 95 -8.47 15.22 -1.95
CA PRO A 95 -8.21 14.21 -0.91
C PRO A 95 -9.03 12.94 -1.11
N VAL A 96 -8.52 11.82 -0.58
CA VAL A 96 -9.20 10.52 -0.59
C VAL A 96 -10.52 10.65 0.16
N LYS A 97 -11.61 10.23 -0.47
CA LYS A 97 -12.97 10.19 0.13
C LYS A 97 -13.43 8.77 0.48
N ALA A 98 -12.64 7.76 0.11
CA ALA A 98 -12.94 6.37 0.38
C ALA A 98 -13.22 6.15 1.87
N LEU A 99 -14.25 5.36 2.16
CA LEU A 99 -14.66 5.02 3.52
C LEU A 99 -14.96 6.25 4.40
N GLY A 100 -15.32 7.40 3.81
CA GLY A 100 -15.60 8.62 4.57
C GLY A 100 -14.36 9.34 5.11
N ALA A 101 -13.18 9.06 4.56
CA ALA A 101 -11.97 9.82 4.86
C ALA A 101 -12.19 11.33 4.63
N ASN A 102 -11.66 12.15 5.52
CA ASN A 102 -11.85 13.61 5.53
C ASN A 102 -10.53 14.40 5.45
N LEU A 103 -9.38 13.73 5.49
CA LEU A 103 -8.08 14.35 5.32
C LEU A 103 -7.17 13.43 4.50
N SER A 104 -6.40 14.05 3.61
CA SER A 104 -5.27 13.42 2.94
C SER A 104 -4.15 14.43 2.84
N GLY A 105 -3.12 14.27 3.66
CA GLY A 105 -2.06 15.27 3.76
C GLY A 105 -0.78 14.67 4.31
N ILE A 106 0.32 15.28 3.93
CA ILE A 106 1.65 15.00 4.44
C ILE A 106 1.84 15.89 5.66
N GLN A 107 2.01 15.28 6.83
CA GLN A 107 2.36 16.03 8.03
C GLN A 107 3.87 16.29 8.00
N LEU A 108 4.28 17.55 8.03
CA LEU A 108 5.69 17.92 8.06
C LEU A 108 6.09 18.15 9.52
N ILE A 109 6.80 17.21 10.13
CA ILE A 109 7.23 17.28 11.53
C ILE A 109 8.73 17.56 11.56
N THR A 110 9.18 18.49 12.38
CA THR A 110 10.58 18.86 12.52
C THR A 110 11.02 18.79 13.98
N SER A 111 12.32 18.62 14.22
CA SER A 111 12.93 18.72 15.56
C SER A 111 12.86 20.16 16.08
N ASP A 112 13.14 21.12 15.20
CA ASP A 112 13.25 22.54 15.53
C ASP A 112 11.97 23.30 15.16
N PRO A 113 11.75 24.49 15.77
CA PRO A 113 10.68 25.36 15.35
C PRO A 113 10.82 25.81 13.90
N VAL A 114 9.70 25.87 13.17
CA VAL A 114 9.69 26.16 11.73
C VAL A 114 8.54 27.07 11.32
N ASP A 115 8.76 27.73 10.19
CA ASP A 115 7.79 28.57 9.49
C ASP A 115 7.87 28.33 7.96
N SER A 116 7.15 29.15 7.20
CA SER A 116 7.10 29.02 5.73
C SER A 116 8.43 29.25 5.04
N SER A 117 9.39 29.94 5.67
CA SER A 117 10.71 30.20 5.12
C SER A 117 11.72 29.12 5.46
N THR A 118 11.50 28.39 6.55
CA THR A 118 12.48 27.45 7.12
C THR A 118 12.11 25.97 6.96
N ILE A 119 10.85 25.62 6.74
CA ILE A 119 10.40 24.21 6.63
C ILE A 119 11.14 23.42 5.53
N GLY A 120 11.43 24.06 4.39
CA GLY A 120 12.18 23.43 3.27
C GLY A 120 13.63 23.04 3.62
N ASN A 121 14.17 23.60 4.71
CA ASN A 121 15.47 23.22 5.23
C ASN A 121 15.46 21.82 5.86
N TYR A 122 14.28 21.31 6.24
CA TYR A 122 14.10 20.00 6.86
C TYR A 122 13.41 19.04 5.90
N ILE A 123 12.31 19.46 5.27
CA ILE A 123 11.48 18.57 4.46
C ILE A 123 11.14 19.24 3.14
N THR A 124 11.39 18.52 2.05
CA THR A 124 10.87 18.90 0.73
C THR A 124 10.16 17.70 0.12
N ASN A 125 8.97 17.91 -0.44
CA ASN A 125 8.22 16.88 -1.13
C ASN A 125 7.97 17.30 -2.58
N GLU A 126 7.91 16.32 -3.46
CA GLU A 126 7.74 16.53 -4.90
C GLU A 126 6.94 15.38 -5.50
N ILE A 127 6.14 15.67 -6.53
CA ILE A 127 5.66 14.66 -7.45
C ILE A 127 6.57 14.69 -8.67
N ARG A 128 7.28 13.60 -8.92
CA ARG A 128 8.28 13.53 -10.01
C ARG A 128 8.18 12.23 -10.80
N GLN A 129 8.66 12.25 -12.04
CA GLN A 129 8.73 11.07 -12.90
C GLN A 129 10.01 10.26 -12.64
N VAL A 130 9.86 8.95 -12.50
CA VAL A 130 10.96 8.00 -12.27
C VAL A 130 10.71 6.69 -13.02
N ILE A 131 11.76 5.87 -13.17
CA ILE A 131 11.60 4.48 -13.61
C ILE A 131 11.04 3.65 -12.47
N GLY A 132 9.84 3.12 -12.69
CA GLY A 132 9.10 2.32 -11.73
C GLY A 132 9.63 0.89 -11.60
N PRO A 133 9.05 0.09 -10.68
CA PRO A 133 9.52 -1.26 -10.39
C PRO A 133 9.37 -2.27 -11.54
N LYS A 134 8.67 -1.90 -12.62
CA LYS A 134 8.48 -2.71 -13.83
C LYS A 134 9.26 -2.20 -15.04
N GLY A 135 10.06 -1.15 -14.88
CA GLY A 135 10.82 -0.52 -15.97
C GLY A 135 10.10 0.62 -16.68
N ASP A 136 8.78 0.76 -16.48
CA ASP A 136 7.99 1.85 -17.07
C ASP A 136 8.21 3.18 -16.32
N LEU A 137 8.03 4.30 -17.02
CA LEU A 137 8.02 5.63 -16.41
C LEU A 137 6.73 5.80 -15.57
N VAL A 138 6.87 6.15 -14.30
CA VAL A 138 5.76 6.38 -13.36
C VAL A 138 5.97 7.69 -12.62
N ASN A 139 4.92 8.26 -12.03
CA ASN A 139 5.09 9.35 -11.07
C ASN A 139 5.18 8.78 -9.65
N GLU A 140 6.08 9.33 -8.85
CA GLU A 140 6.19 9.03 -7.43
C GLU A 140 5.92 10.29 -6.60
N LEU A 141 5.36 10.09 -5.41
CA LEU A 141 5.43 11.08 -4.34
C LEU A 141 6.76 10.89 -3.62
N PHE A 142 7.71 11.78 -3.89
CA PHE A 142 9.03 11.77 -3.28
C PHE A 142 9.05 12.59 -2.00
N HIS A 143 9.59 12.01 -0.93
CA HIS A 143 9.81 12.66 0.35
C HIS A 143 11.32 12.75 0.63
N ASN A 144 11.85 13.98 0.69
CA ASN A 144 13.21 14.22 1.14
C ASN A 144 13.17 14.76 2.58
N VAL A 145 13.42 13.88 3.54
CA VAL A 145 13.44 14.21 4.96
C VAL A 145 14.89 14.33 5.41
N LYS A 146 15.32 15.57 5.63
CA LYS A 146 16.66 15.90 6.11
C LYS A 146 16.65 15.82 7.63
N ILE A 147 17.25 14.77 8.15
CA ILE A 147 17.53 14.65 9.57
C ILE A 147 18.60 15.69 9.92
N LYS A 148 18.26 16.60 10.82
CA LYS A 148 19.16 17.61 11.37
C LYS A 148 19.27 17.42 12.88
N GLY A 149 20.43 17.76 13.43
CA GLY A 149 20.72 17.63 14.85
C GLY A 149 21.82 16.62 15.14
N ASP A 150 22.15 16.48 16.42
CA ASP A 150 23.14 15.52 16.88
C ASP A 150 22.68 14.08 16.64
N LEU A 151 23.66 13.17 16.61
CA LEU A 151 23.42 11.75 16.46
C LEU A 151 22.42 11.26 17.54
N GLY A 152 21.24 10.80 17.11
CA GLY A 152 20.17 10.33 18.00
C GLY A 152 19.04 11.32 18.28
N GLN A 153 19.08 12.52 17.71
CA GLN A 153 18.01 13.54 17.83
C GLN A 153 17.15 13.68 16.57
N ALA A 154 17.05 12.61 15.79
CA ALA A 154 16.42 12.63 14.48
C ALA A 154 14.88 12.57 14.54
N ASP A 155 14.22 13.72 14.72
CA ASP A 155 12.76 13.78 14.88
C ASP A 155 11.99 14.23 13.62
N SER A 156 12.68 14.57 12.54
CA SER A 156 12.01 14.99 11.31
C SER A 156 11.26 13.84 10.62
N GLN A 157 9.99 14.07 10.29
CA GLN A 157 9.10 13.06 9.69
C GLN A 157 8.17 13.70 8.66
N ALA A 158 7.81 12.94 7.62
CA ALA A 158 6.89 13.36 6.57
C ALA A 158 5.83 12.28 6.25
N PRO A 159 5.06 11.78 7.24
CA PRO A 159 4.06 10.74 6.97
C PRO A 159 2.94 11.28 6.07
N LEU A 160 2.58 10.51 5.04
CA LEU A 160 1.32 10.69 4.33
C LEU A 160 0.19 10.13 5.19
N VAL A 161 -0.67 11.02 5.69
CA VAL A 161 -1.78 10.72 6.59
C VAL A 161 -3.08 10.74 5.80
N ILE A 162 -3.83 9.64 5.90
CA ILE A 162 -5.24 9.59 5.51
C ILE A 162 -6.05 9.45 6.79
N ASN A 163 -6.85 10.47 7.12
CA ASN A 163 -7.68 10.42 8.32
C ASN A 163 -9.12 10.06 7.97
N ARG A 164 -9.69 9.18 8.78
CA ARG A 164 -11.10 8.83 8.76
C ARG A 164 -11.71 9.14 10.12
N PRO A 165 -12.81 9.90 10.18
CA PRO A 165 -13.46 10.18 11.45
C PRO A 165 -14.08 8.90 12.04
N TRP A 166 -14.01 8.79 13.35
CA TRP A 166 -14.57 7.65 14.11
C TRP A 166 -16.10 7.51 13.94
N THR A 167 -16.79 8.57 13.54
CA THR A 167 -18.25 8.59 13.34
C THR A 167 -18.74 7.78 12.14
N ILE A 168 -17.84 7.31 11.26
CA ILE A 168 -18.22 6.55 10.06
C ILE A 168 -18.36 5.03 10.36
N GLY A 169 -18.11 4.59 11.59
CA GLY A 169 -18.27 3.19 12.04
C GLY A 169 -17.06 2.30 11.72
N ASP A 170 -17.16 0.99 11.89
CA ASP A 170 -16.02 0.08 11.68
C ASP A 170 -15.84 -0.34 10.21
N VAL A 171 -14.61 -0.74 9.86
CA VAL A 171 -14.27 -1.33 8.57
C VAL A 171 -13.78 -2.75 8.82
N ASN A 172 -14.52 -3.74 8.33
CA ASN A 172 -14.20 -5.14 8.56
C ASN A 172 -12.94 -5.57 7.82
N ASP A 173 -12.86 -5.23 6.53
CA ASP A 173 -11.77 -5.63 5.65
C ASP A 173 -11.24 -4.42 4.87
N LEU A 174 -9.93 -4.19 4.94
CA LEU A 174 -9.25 -3.14 4.19
C LEU A 174 -7.95 -3.70 3.62
N TYR A 175 -7.83 -3.62 2.29
CA TYR A 175 -6.64 -4.02 1.56
C TYR A 175 -5.97 -2.77 1.00
N ILE A 176 -4.68 -2.58 1.32
CA ILE A 176 -3.88 -1.47 0.81
C ILE A 176 -2.65 -2.07 0.13
N THR A 177 -2.36 -1.61 -1.08
CA THR A 177 -1.13 -1.92 -1.79
C THR A 177 -0.46 -0.63 -2.24
N TYR A 178 0.84 -0.55 -2.05
CA TYR A 178 1.66 0.56 -2.53
C TYR A 178 3.08 0.07 -2.80
N TRP A 179 3.79 0.83 -3.63
CA TRP A 179 5.22 0.65 -3.84
C TRP A 179 5.96 1.69 -3.00
N PHE A 180 7.02 1.25 -2.34
CA PHE A 180 7.90 2.13 -1.57
C PHE A 180 9.34 1.87 -2.00
N LYS A 181 10.10 2.95 -2.24
CA LYS A 181 11.50 2.88 -2.62
C LYS A 181 12.32 3.65 -1.61
N TYR A 182 13.40 3.03 -1.14
CA TYR A 182 14.43 3.70 -0.35
C TYR A 182 15.64 4.02 -1.23
N GLU A 183 16.41 5.02 -0.82
CA GLU A 183 17.73 5.26 -1.38
C GLU A 183 18.64 4.05 -1.18
N SER A 184 19.60 3.88 -2.08
CA SER A 184 20.52 2.72 -2.07
C SER A 184 21.36 2.62 -0.79
N ASP A 185 21.61 3.74 -0.12
CA ASP A 185 22.35 3.85 1.15
C ASP A 185 21.48 3.68 2.40
N PHE A 186 20.19 3.38 2.25
CA PHE A 186 19.27 3.21 3.37
C PHE A 186 19.73 2.20 4.44
N PRO A 187 20.30 1.02 4.11
CA PRO A 187 20.78 0.08 5.13
C PRO A 187 21.90 0.64 6.02
N SER A 188 22.72 1.56 5.50
CA SER A 188 23.75 2.26 6.29
C SER A 188 23.20 3.40 7.14
N LYS A 189 22.02 3.94 6.80
CA LYS A 189 21.33 4.96 7.59
C LYS A 189 20.64 4.40 8.85
N LEU A 190 20.47 3.08 8.94
CA LEU A 190 19.98 2.40 10.14
C LEU A 190 21.15 1.88 10.98
N THR A 191 21.24 2.30 12.24
CA THR A 191 22.30 1.89 13.18
C THR A 191 21.74 1.48 14.55
N ARG A 192 22.47 0.59 15.24
CA ARG A 192 22.22 0.21 16.64
C ARG A 192 23.11 0.95 17.63
N ASP A 193 24.08 1.71 17.15
CA ASP A 193 24.98 2.52 17.98
C ASP A 193 24.25 3.68 18.66
N VAL A 194 23.06 4.01 18.16
CA VAL A 194 22.25 5.15 18.59
C VAL A 194 20.86 4.63 18.98
N PRO A 195 20.43 4.82 20.23
CA PRO A 195 19.09 4.46 20.66
C PRO A 195 18.04 5.09 19.73
N GLY A 196 17.13 4.26 19.22
CA GLY A 196 16.04 4.71 18.33
C GLY A 196 16.40 4.87 16.84
N ALA A 197 17.66 4.76 16.43
CA ALA A 197 18.06 4.91 15.01
C ALA A 197 18.02 3.61 14.19
N GLY A 198 17.70 2.48 14.82
CA GLY A 198 17.77 1.16 14.20
C GLY A 198 16.51 0.75 13.45
N TRP A 199 15.58 1.67 13.18
CA TRP A 199 14.29 1.31 12.59
C TRP A 199 13.72 2.38 11.68
N ARG A 200 12.78 1.97 10.83
CA ARG A 200 12.01 2.86 9.95
C ARG A 200 10.58 2.39 9.84
N ASP A 201 9.62 3.28 10.09
CA ASP A 201 8.22 3.01 9.82
C ASP A 201 7.93 2.98 8.32
N MET A 202 7.19 1.97 7.86
CA MET A 202 6.73 1.85 6.49
C MET A 202 5.23 2.15 6.37
N PHE A 203 4.47 1.76 7.38
CA PHE A 203 3.03 1.87 7.43
C PHE A 203 2.57 1.80 8.87
N ALA A 204 1.59 2.63 9.20
CA ALA A 204 0.88 2.52 10.45
C ALA A 204 -0.62 2.64 10.22
N PHE A 205 -1.37 1.74 10.85
CA PHE A 205 -2.78 1.94 11.14
C PHE A 205 -2.92 2.39 12.59
N LYS A 206 -3.73 3.41 12.82
CA LYS A 206 -3.97 3.96 14.15
C LYS A 206 -5.46 4.13 14.34
N THR A 207 -5.99 3.56 15.42
CA THR A 207 -7.39 3.76 15.77
C THR A 207 -7.60 5.16 16.33
N GLY A 208 -8.74 5.79 16.03
CA GLY A 208 -9.21 6.91 16.82
C GLY A 208 -9.60 6.35 18.17
N GLY A 209 -8.86 6.72 19.23
CA GLY A 209 -9.10 6.15 20.54
C GLY A 209 -10.36 6.69 21.20
N TYR A 210 -10.70 6.21 22.40
CA TYR A 210 -11.83 6.75 23.19
C TYR A 210 -11.77 8.26 23.39
N LEU A 211 -10.56 8.85 23.44
CA LEU A 211 -10.33 10.28 23.59
C LEU A 211 -10.42 11.06 22.28
N ASN A 212 -10.56 10.37 21.14
CA ASN A 212 -10.60 10.94 19.79
C ASN A 212 -9.45 11.93 19.53
N ASP A 213 -8.26 11.60 20.01
CA ASP A 213 -7.06 12.39 19.81
C ASP A 213 -6.00 11.63 19.00
N TRP A 214 -4.89 12.31 18.73
CA TRP A 214 -3.78 11.76 17.97
C TRP A 214 -3.14 10.54 18.62
N ARG A 215 -3.44 10.18 19.90
CA ARG A 215 -2.78 9.09 20.64
C ARG A 215 -3.36 7.73 20.30
N GLY A 216 -4.64 7.66 19.95
CA GLY A 216 -5.34 6.42 19.55
C GLY A 216 -5.40 5.36 20.65
N ASP A 217 -6.21 4.31 20.48
CA ASP A 217 -6.21 3.17 21.42
C ASP A 217 -5.10 2.18 21.07
N TYR A 218 -4.90 1.93 19.77
CA TYR A 218 -3.88 1.04 19.27
C TYR A 218 -3.22 1.60 18.00
N ARG A 219 -1.93 1.29 17.84
CA ARG A 219 -1.18 1.49 16.61
C ARG A 219 -0.63 0.14 16.15
N VAL A 220 -0.99 -0.26 14.94
CA VAL A 220 -0.37 -1.38 14.24
C VAL A 220 0.61 -0.79 13.25
N SER A 221 1.86 -1.24 13.26
CA SER A 221 2.89 -0.70 12.37
C SER A 221 3.73 -1.79 11.73
N VAL A 222 4.10 -1.56 10.49
CA VAL A 222 5.08 -2.36 9.76
C VAL A 222 6.37 -1.54 9.71
N VAL A 223 7.42 -2.08 10.31
CA VAL A 223 8.71 -1.39 10.44
C VAL A 223 9.82 -2.23 9.82
N ILE A 224 10.83 -1.57 9.27
CA ILE A 224 12.12 -2.18 8.95
C ILE A 224 13.00 -2.04 10.17
N LEU A 225 13.63 -3.13 10.59
CA LEU A 225 14.60 -3.15 11.69
C LEU A 225 16.00 -3.45 11.13
N LYS A 226 17.00 -2.74 11.64
CA LYS A 226 18.41 -3.12 11.50
C LYS A 226 18.64 -4.45 12.24
N GLY A 227 18.97 -5.50 11.49
CA GLY A 227 19.45 -6.77 12.03
C GLY A 227 20.86 -6.68 12.57
#